data_AF-A0A662HH83-F1
#
_entry.id   AF-A0A662HH83-F1
#
_cell.length_a   1.000
_cell.length_b   1.000
_cell.length_c   1.000
_cell.angle_alpha   90.00
_cell.angle_beta   90.00
_cell.angle_gamma   90.00
#
_symmetry.space_group_name_H-M   'P 1'
#
loop_
_entity.id
_entity.type
_entity.pdbx_description
1 polymer ?
#
loop_
_entity_poly.entity_id
_entity_poly.type
_entity_poly.pdbx_seq_one_letter_code
_entity_poly.pdbx_strand_id
1 'polypeptide(L)'
;MVELRVTEFHGGLRKVLYYYVVEGGELVHLSKYSRSWRREAGGIVEYLVDLERIRGREILCVGGSRRGGLVLGLISAEELASRPRALRPVTLSEVFRRFKVEVHSTLSNYVEDWRRYFIPMLEEIRELEGRLGRVKCSDLVRLHVDEVPELPASVLIPNPRAARRSVEALMAGIHEIWTALKILESVSVFTPVKESLFAPAGKCLNFSYANTRAVCTLTTRRGRKFSMWYQLDINVESLSYSGGWLYYARPPPAVKVWQERLREVVKRYGLRRQPTRPDMVLMEGEVTHFGDLSGDTVVAAVIDCKFHEFEEFRDEVFTQVIPYKEVFQAGHVILASLKDVPEEFKQSVKEVVVIDCVYPGGDGIGELTDLINEAL
;
A
#
# COMPACT_ATOMS: atom_id res chain seq x y z
N MET A 1 -38.65 22.77 12.64
CA MET A 1 -37.42 22.01 12.93
C MET A 1 -37.21 21.07 11.76
N VAL A 2 -36.22 21.35 10.92
CA VAL A 2 -35.98 20.57 9.71
C VAL A 2 -34.98 19.48 10.06
N GLU A 3 -35.45 18.23 10.11
CA GLU A 3 -34.59 17.08 10.35
C GLU A 3 -34.04 16.55 9.03
N LEU A 4 -32.72 16.37 8.99
CA LEU A 4 -32.02 15.87 7.83
C LEU A 4 -31.52 14.46 8.11
N ARG A 5 -31.88 13.51 7.24
CA ARG A 5 -31.31 12.15 7.25
C ARG A 5 -30.06 12.12 6.39
N VAL A 6 -28.92 11.83 7.00
CA VAL A 6 -27.65 11.70 6.30
C VAL A 6 -27.13 10.29 6.46
N THR A 7 -26.79 9.65 5.34
CA THR A 7 -26.30 8.27 5.31
C THR A 7 -24.82 8.24 5.01
N GLU A 8 -24.07 7.53 5.84
CA GLU A 8 -22.67 7.21 5.64
C GLU A 8 -22.47 5.70 5.44
N PHE A 9 -21.41 5.35 4.73
CA PHE A 9 -20.97 3.97 4.57
C PHE A 9 -19.63 3.80 5.27
N HIS A 10 -19.61 3.06 6.37
CA HIS A 10 -18.42 2.90 7.22
C HIS A 10 -17.60 1.70 6.77
N GLY A 11 -16.47 1.95 6.09
CA GLY A 11 -15.65 0.87 5.51
C GLY A 11 -14.17 1.17 5.25
N GLY A 12 -13.61 2.30 5.72
CA GLY A 12 -12.27 2.77 5.33
C GLY A 12 -12.38 3.88 4.27
N LEU A 13 -11.51 3.91 3.26
CA LEU A 13 -11.63 4.86 2.12
C LEU A 13 -12.20 4.22 0.84
N ARG A 14 -12.74 2.99 0.92
CA ARG A 14 -13.30 2.28 -0.25
C ARG A 14 -14.82 2.19 -0.15
N LYS A 15 -15.53 2.69 -1.17
CA LYS A 15 -17.02 2.74 -1.20
C LYS A 15 -17.63 3.45 0.02
N VAL A 16 -16.98 4.52 0.47
CA VAL A 16 -17.41 5.26 1.67
C VAL A 16 -17.87 6.66 1.32
N LEU A 17 -18.59 7.26 2.26
CA LEU A 17 -18.90 8.68 2.26
C LEU A 17 -18.96 9.13 3.71
N TYR A 18 -18.13 10.10 4.07
CA TYR A 18 -18.07 10.75 5.38
C TYR A 18 -18.34 12.24 5.24
N TYR A 19 -18.98 12.83 6.24
CA TYR A 19 -19.29 14.26 6.25
C TYR A 19 -18.69 14.95 7.47
N TYR A 20 -18.05 16.09 7.23
CA TYR A 20 -17.47 16.94 8.27
C TYR A 20 -18.05 18.34 8.15
N VAL A 21 -18.55 18.89 9.26
CA VAL A 21 -18.96 20.28 9.37
C VAL A 21 -17.71 21.12 9.59
N VAL A 22 -17.56 22.19 8.81
CA VAL A 22 -16.49 23.18 9.01
C VAL A 22 -16.95 24.16 10.09
N GLU A 23 -16.28 24.14 11.25
CA GLU A 23 -16.57 25.05 12.37
C GLU A 23 -15.27 25.69 12.86
N GLY A 24 -15.17 27.02 12.75
CA GLY A 24 -13.99 27.75 13.26
C GLY A 24 -12.65 27.36 12.62
N GLY A 25 -12.67 26.80 11.41
CA GLY A 25 -11.47 26.26 10.75
C GLY A 25 -11.12 24.82 11.15
N GLU A 26 -11.97 24.14 11.90
CA GLU A 26 -11.81 22.72 12.25
C GLU A 26 -12.81 21.84 11.48
N LEU A 27 -12.40 20.60 11.19
CA LEU A 27 -13.29 19.57 10.66
C LEU A 27 -13.92 18.77 11.80
N VAL A 28 -15.22 18.98 12.03
CA VAL A 28 -15.99 18.27 13.05
C VAL A 28 -16.88 17.23 12.38
N HIS A 29 -16.71 15.96 12.69
CA HIS A 29 -17.51 14.90 12.09
C HIS A 29 -19.02 15.12 12.34
N LEU A 30 -19.85 14.93 11.30
CA LEU A 30 -21.28 15.25 11.31
C LEU A 30 -22.06 14.57 12.45
N SER A 31 -21.59 13.41 12.91
CA SER A 31 -22.20 12.69 14.04
C SER A 31 -22.32 13.53 15.33
N LYS A 32 -21.46 14.52 15.55
CA LYS A 32 -21.53 15.43 16.72
C LYS A 32 -22.75 16.36 16.70
N TYR A 33 -23.37 16.54 15.53
CA TYR A 33 -24.59 17.32 15.33
C TYR A 33 -25.83 16.45 15.20
N SER A 34 -25.66 15.12 15.18
CA SER A 34 -26.77 14.17 15.15
C SER A 34 -27.50 14.13 16.50
N ARG A 35 -28.83 14.00 16.45
CA ARG A 35 -29.68 13.78 17.62
C ARG A 35 -29.78 12.30 17.97
N SER A 36 -29.83 11.50 16.93
CA SER A 36 -29.84 10.05 17.00
C SER A 36 -29.15 9.49 15.76
N TRP A 37 -28.75 8.24 15.86
CA TRP A 37 -28.21 7.49 14.75
C TRP A 37 -28.67 6.05 14.85
N ARG A 38 -28.73 5.38 13.70
CA ARG A 38 -28.93 3.93 13.64
C ARG A 38 -27.92 3.30 12.70
N ARG A 39 -27.54 2.06 13.01
CA ARG A 39 -26.67 1.26 12.17
C ARG A 39 -27.50 0.19 11.48
N GLU A 40 -27.38 0.15 10.17
CA GLU A 40 -28.03 -0.85 9.33
C GLU A 40 -27.02 -1.93 8.90
N ALA A 41 -27.52 -3.01 8.29
CA ALA A 41 -26.68 -4.06 7.75
C ALA A 41 -25.71 -3.49 6.68
N GLY A 42 -24.55 -4.11 6.53
CA GLY A 42 -23.57 -3.70 5.52
C GLY A 42 -22.74 -2.46 5.87
N GLY A 43 -22.74 -2.01 7.13
CA GLY A 43 -21.90 -0.89 7.58
C GLY A 43 -22.48 0.48 7.26
N ILE A 44 -23.76 0.54 6.91
CA ILE A 44 -24.49 1.79 6.69
C ILE A 44 -24.83 2.41 8.06
N VAL A 45 -24.56 3.70 8.21
CA VAL A 45 -24.95 4.48 9.38
C VAL A 45 -25.82 5.64 8.93
N GLU A 46 -27.02 5.74 9.47
CA GLU A 46 -27.94 6.86 9.23
C GLU A 46 -27.94 7.77 10.45
N TYR A 47 -27.63 9.05 10.23
CA TYR A 47 -27.67 10.12 11.22
C TYR A 47 -28.91 10.97 11.01
N LEU A 48 -29.63 11.25 12.10
CA LEU A 48 -30.69 12.26 12.13
C LEU A 48 -30.07 13.57 12.63
N VAL A 49 -29.80 14.49 11.71
CA VAL A 49 -29.11 15.75 11.97
C VAL A 49 -30.12 16.90 12.05
N ASP A 50 -29.95 17.75 13.05
CA ASP A 50 -30.71 18.99 13.16
C ASP A 50 -30.12 20.05 12.22
N LEU A 51 -30.80 20.36 11.12
CA LEU A 51 -30.29 21.32 10.13
C LEU A 51 -30.03 22.69 10.74
N GLU A 52 -30.80 23.11 11.75
CA GLU A 52 -30.61 24.41 12.39
C GLU A 52 -29.24 24.52 13.09
N ARG A 53 -28.66 23.39 13.54
CA ARG A 53 -27.34 23.38 14.20
C ARG A 53 -26.17 23.55 13.22
N ILE A 54 -26.41 23.31 11.93
CA ILE A 54 -25.39 23.34 10.89
C ILE A 54 -25.71 24.34 9.76
N ARG A 55 -26.83 25.06 9.86
CA ARG A 55 -27.29 26.04 8.86
C ARG A 55 -26.21 27.07 8.56
N GLY A 56 -26.02 27.36 7.27
CA GLY A 56 -25.01 28.30 6.77
C GLY A 56 -23.56 27.83 6.89
N ARG A 57 -23.31 26.59 7.37
CA ARG A 57 -21.95 26.03 7.46
C ARG A 57 -21.59 25.29 6.18
N GLU A 58 -20.28 25.24 5.90
CA GLU A 58 -19.72 24.37 4.87
C GLU A 58 -19.59 22.94 5.41
N ILE A 59 -19.80 21.97 4.51
CA ILE A 59 -19.66 20.55 4.75
C ILE A 59 -18.60 20.01 3.80
N LEU A 60 -17.56 19.41 4.36
CA LEU A 60 -16.61 18.60 3.59
C LEU A 60 -17.16 17.19 3.43
N CYS A 61 -17.34 16.80 2.17
CA CYS A 61 -17.68 15.45 1.74
C CYS A 61 -16.38 14.69 1.42
N VAL A 62 -16.16 13.58 2.11
CA VAL A 62 -15.03 12.67 1.89
C VAL A 62 -15.57 11.36 1.36
N GLY A 63 -15.47 11.15 0.04
CA GLY A 63 -15.98 10.00 -0.66
C GLY A 63 -14.86 9.06 -1.13
N GLY A 64 -15.11 7.76 -1.08
CA GLY A 64 -14.18 6.73 -1.55
C GLY A 64 -14.75 5.94 -2.72
N SER A 65 -14.04 5.89 -3.85
CA SER A 65 -14.47 5.12 -5.01
C SER A 65 -14.32 3.60 -4.79
N ARG A 66 -14.84 2.79 -5.71
CA ARG A 66 -14.66 1.32 -5.68
C ARG A 66 -13.21 0.89 -5.91
N ARG A 67 -12.41 1.74 -6.58
CA ARG A 67 -11.02 1.48 -6.98
C ARG A 67 -9.99 2.08 -6.00
N GLY A 68 -10.45 2.89 -5.04
CA GLY A 68 -9.61 3.51 -4.02
C GLY A 68 -9.40 5.01 -4.23
N GLY A 69 -9.79 5.56 -5.37
CA GLY A 69 -9.77 7.01 -5.59
C GLY A 69 -10.60 7.77 -4.56
N LEU A 70 -10.03 8.85 -4.03
CA LEU A 70 -10.66 9.74 -3.08
C LEU A 70 -11.38 10.87 -3.81
N VAL A 71 -12.59 11.18 -3.38
CA VAL A 71 -13.38 12.33 -3.84
C VAL A 71 -13.51 13.27 -2.66
N LEU A 72 -12.97 14.46 -2.77
CA LEU A 72 -13.09 15.52 -1.78
C LEU A 72 -13.84 16.69 -2.38
N GLY A 73 -14.83 17.19 -1.65
CA GLY A 73 -15.58 18.36 -2.10
C GLY A 73 -16.31 19.07 -0.98
N LEU A 74 -16.49 20.37 -1.15
CA LEU A 74 -17.26 21.21 -0.24
C LEU A 74 -18.65 21.46 -0.79
N ILE A 75 -19.64 21.46 0.10
CA ILE A 75 -21.03 21.89 -0.14
C ILE A 75 -21.52 22.71 1.06
N SER A 76 -22.62 23.43 0.90
CA SER A 76 -23.35 24.02 2.03
C SER A 76 -24.21 22.98 2.74
N ALA A 77 -24.54 23.24 4.01
CA ALA A 77 -25.49 22.41 4.77
C ALA A 77 -26.88 22.35 4.10
N GLU A 78 -27.29 23.43 3.44
CA GLU A 78 -28.54 23.51 2.67
C GLU A 78 -28.51 22.59 1.44
N GLU A 79 -27.38 22.53 0.73
CA GLU A 79 -27.20 21.63 -0.41
C GLU A 79 -27.18 20.15 0.01
N LEU A 80 -26.63 19.84 1.18
CA LEU A 80 -26.71 18.50 1.77
C LEU A 80 -28.19 18.10 1.97
N ALA A 81 -29.04 19.04 2.39
CA ALA A 81 -30.47 18.80 2.59
C ALA A 81 -31.28 18.64 1.29
N SER A 82 -30.93 19.38 0.24
CA SER A 82 -31.66 19.35 -1.05
C SER A 82 -31.21 18.26 -2.03
N ARG A 83 -30.32 17.36 -1.58
CA ARG A 83 -29.43 16.52 -2.40
C ARG A 83 -28.40 17.35 -3.17
N PRO A 84 -27.09 17.07 -3.04
CA PRO A 84 -26.05 17.90 -3.64
C PRO A 84 -26.16 17.89 -5.17
N ARG A 85 -26.23 19.08 -5.77
CA ARG A 85 -26.30 19.26 -7.23
C ARG A 85 -24.91 19.25 -7.89
N ALA A 86 -23.91 19.77 -7.20
CA ALA A 86 -22.50 19.72 -7.60
C ALA A 86 -21.60 19.86 -6.37
N LEU A 87 -20.60 19.00 -6.23
CA LEU A 87 -19.54 19.17 -5.24
C LEU A 87 -18.56 20.23 -5.75
N ARG A 88 -18.15 21.19 -4.91
CA ARG A 88 -17.00 22.04 -5.24
C ARG A 88 -15.72 21.24 -4.92
N PRO A 89 -14.96 20.76 -5.93
CA PRO A 89 -13.83 19.89 -5.68
C PRO A 89 -12.73 20.62 -4.90
N VAL A 90 -12.07 19.90 -3.99
CA VAL A 90 -10.89 20.36 -3.25
C VAL A 90 -9.83 19.28 -3.27
N THR A 91 -8.56 19.65 -3.11
CA THR A 91 -7.45 18.69 -3.00
C THR A 91 -7.23 18.29 -1.54
N LEU A 92 -6.54 17.17 -1.32
CA LEU A 92 -6.21 16.71 0.03
C LEU A 92 -5.27 17.70 0.74
N SER A 93 -4.29 18.23 0.02
CA SER A 93 -3.38 19.28 0.52
C SER A 93 -4.13 20.58 0.83
N GLU A 94 -5.11 20.96 0.02
CA GLU A 94 -5.96 22.10 0.33
C GLU A 94 -6.75 21.88 1.63
N VAL A 95 -7.33 20.70 1.81
CA VAL A 95 -8.09 20.35 3.03
C VAL A 95 -7.23 20.53 4.27
N PHE A 96 -6.04 19.92 4.31
CA PHE A 96 -5.18 19.97 5.50
C PHE A 96 -4.58 21.36 5.75
N ARG A 97 -4.26 22.12 4.70
CA ARG A 97 -3.83 23.52 4.84
C ARG A 97 -4.92 24.45 5.37
N ARG A 98 -6.18 24.21 4.98
CA ARG A 98 -7.31 25.09 5.34
C ARG A 98 -7.96 24.72 6.67
N PHE A 99 -7.96 23.44 7.02
CA PHE A 99 -8.74 22.93 8.13
C PHE A 99 -7.91 22.07 9.07
N LYS A 100 -8.04 22.34 10.36
CA LYS A 100 -7.50 21.49 11.41
C LYS A 100 -8.34 20.22 11.53
N VAL A 101 -7.68 19.07 11.52
CA VAL A 101 -8.32 17.76 11.63
C VAL A 101 -8.01 17.16 12.99
N GLU A 102 -9.04 16.66 13.68
CA GLU A 102 -8.85 15.88 14.90
C GLU A 102 -8.23 14.52 14.54
N VAL A 103 -6.96 14.32 14.90
CA VAL A 103 -6.28 13.04 14.72
C VAL A 103 -6.56 12.15 15.92
N HIS A 104 -7.12 10.96 15.68
CA HIS A 104 -7.29 9.97 16.73
C HIS A 104 -5.95 9.62 17.38
N SER A 105 -5.92 9.50 18.71
CA SER A 105 -4.70 9.15 19.46
C SER A 105 -4.05 7.83 19.00
N THR A 106 -4.84 6.90 18.46
CA THR A 106 -4.33 5.65 17.87
C THR A 106 -3.52 5.85 16.59
N LEU A 107 -3.52 7.05 16.02
CA LEU A 107 -2.80 7.41 14.80
C LEU A 107 -1.60 8.32 15.06
N SER A 108 -1.36 8.75 16.31
CA SER A 108 -0.31 9.73 16.63
C SER A 108 1.06 9.30 16.12
N ASN A 109 1.49 8.07 16.43
CA ASN A 109 2.78 7.53 15.99
C ASN A 109 2.87 7.46 14.46
N TYR A 110 1.78 7.09 13.78
CA TYR A 110 1.75 7.05 12.31
C TYR A 110 1.85 8.44 11.69
N VAL A 111 1.31 9.49 12.34
CA VAL A 111 1.45 10.88 11.86
C VAL A 111 2.87 11.39 12.07
N GLU A 112 3.52 11.02 13.17
CA GLU A 112 4.93 11.33 13.40
C GLU A 112 5.82 10.62 12.36
N ASP A 113 5.63 9.32 12.17
CA ASP A 113 6.32 8.54 11.14
C ASP A 113 6.03 9.08 9.74
N TRP A 114 4.78 9.49 9.46
CA TRP A 114 4.39 10.08 8.18
C TRP A 114 5.26 11.27 7.81
N ARG A 115 5.40 12.22 8.76
CA ARG A 115 6.20 13.42 8.57
C ARG A 115 7.68 13.10 8.47
N ARG A 116 8.17 12.17 9.30
CA ARG A 116 9.59 11.84 9.40
C ARG A 116 10.09 11.05 8.19
N TYR A 117 9.33 10.07 7.72
CA TYR A 117 9.80 9.09 6.74
C TYR A 117 9.02 9.11 5.42
N PHE A 118 7.69 9.24 5.49
CA PHE A 118 6.85 9.04 4.30
C PHE A 118 6.73 10.27 3.41
N ILE A 119 6.72 11.49 3.97
CA ILE A 119 6.81 12.71 3.16
C ILE A 119 8.10 12.71 2.31
N PRO A 120 9.31 12.49 2.89
CA PRO A 120 10.52 12.34 2.09
C PRO A 120 10.44 11.24 1.03
N MET A 121 9.88 10.07 1.35
CA MET A 121 9.71 8.99 0.37
C MET A 121 8.79 9.39 -0.79
N LEU A 122 7.69 10.10 -0.52
CA LEU A 122 6.76 10.57 -1.57
C LEU A 122 7.43 11.58 -2.49
N GLU A 123 8.25 12.48 -1.94
CA GLU A 123 9.03 13.44 -2.71
C GLU A 123 10.05 12.75 -3.62
N GLU A 124 10.81 11.79 -3.08
CA GLU A 124 11.76 10.98 -3.86
C GLU A 124 11.06 10.12 -4.92
N ILE A 125 9.92 9.48 -4.61
CA ILE A 125 9.14 8.73 -5.61
C ILE A 125 8.79 9.66 -6.78
N ARG A 126 8.27 10.87 -6.50
CA ARG A 126 7.90 11.85 -7.54
C ARG A 126 9.10 12.26 -8.39
N GLU A 127 10.27 12.45 -7.78
CA GLU A 127 11.50 12.74 -8.53
C GLU A 127 11.93 11.56 -9.42
N LEU A 128 11.89 10.35 -8.85
CA LEU A 128 12.23 9.11 -9.53
C LEU A 128 11.27 8.82 -10.69
N GLU A 129 9.99 9.19 -10.62
CA GLU A 129 9.06 9.06 -11.76
C GLU A 129 9.54 9.83 -12.99
N GLY A 130 10.15 11.01 -12.79
CA GLY A 130 10.70 11.82 -13.88
C GLY A 130 11.90 11.17 -14.56
N ARG A 131 12.66 10.32 -13.85
CA ARG A 131 13.88 9.67 -14.34
C ARG A 131 13.64 8.25 -14.83
N LEU A 132 12.88 7.46 -14.07
CA LEU A 132 12.69 6.03 -14.28
C LEU A 132 11.43 5.70 -15.10
N GLY A 133 10.42 6.56 -15.04
CA GLY A 133 9.11 6.37 -15.66
C GLY A 133 7.95 6.46 -14.67
N ARG A 134 6.73 6.62 -15.19
CA ARG A 134 5.52 6.76 -14.35
C ARG A 134 5.30 5.48 -13.54
N VAL A 135 5.02 5.63 -12.25
CA VAL A 135 4.63 4.56 -11.34
C VAL A 135 3.12 4.42 -11.35
N LYS A 136 2.67 3.24 -11.76
CA LYS A 136 1.28 2.82 -11.57
C LYS A 136 1.18 2.05 -10.27
N CYS A 137 0.33 2.51 -9.37
CA CYS A 137 0.14 1.97 -8.03
C CYS A 137 -1.34 2.09 -7.63
N SER A 138 -1.67 1.79 -6.37
CA SER A 138 -3.03 2.00 -5.86
C SER A 138 -3.43 3.48 -5.93
N ASP A 139 -4.72 3.76 -6.16
CA ASP A 139 -5.23 5.13 -6.24
C ASP A 139 -4.89 5.95 -4.98
N LEU A 140 -4.85 5.32 -3.80
CA LEU A 140 -4.52 5.99 -2.56
C LEU A 140 -3.04 6.38 -2.51
N VAL A 141 -2.12 5.50 -2.89
CA VAL A 141 -0.69 5.87 -2.99
C VAL A 141 -0.50 6.96 -4.04
N ARG A 142 -1.13 6.82 -5.22
CA ARG A 142 -1.06 7.80 -6.32
C ARG A 142 -1.45 9.20 -5.88
N LEU A 143 -2.57 9.32 -5.14
CA LEU A 143 -3.03 10.58 -4.57
C LEU A 143 -1.95 11.25 -3.71
N HIS A 144 -1.25 10.48 -2.87
CA HIS A 144 -0.23 11.02 -1.98
C HIS A 144 1.08 11.34 -2.71
N VAL A 145 1.44 10.62 -3.78
CA VAL A 145 2.61 10.97 -4.61
C VAL A 145 2.35 12.25 -5.42
N ASP A 146 1.13 12.43 -5.94
CA ASP A 146 0.78 13.63 -6.71
C ASP A 146 0.69 14.89 -5.82
N GLU A 147 0.17 14.76 -4.60
CA GLU A 147 -0.10 15.92 -3.73
C GLU A 147 0.93 16.16 -2.61
N VAL A 148 1.62 15.12 -2.11
CA VAL A 148 2.51 15.15 -0.94
C VAL A 148 1.89 15.90 0.27
N PRO A 149 0.74 15.43 0.78
CA PRO A 149 0.03 16.11 1.86
C PRO A 149 0.76 16.01 3.21
N GLU A 150 0.56 17.00 4.07
CA GLU A 150 1.14 17.05 5.43
C GLU A 150 0.63 15.96 6.39
N LEU A 151 -0.50 15.34 6.06
CA LEU A 151 -1.14 14.26 6.80
C LEU A 151 -1.60 13.18 5.82
N PRO A 152 -1.66 11.89 6.23
CA PRO A 152 -2.24 10.85 5.40
C PRO A 152 -3.75 10.99 5.33
N ALA A 153 -4.37 10.77 4.16
CA ALA A 153 -5.83 10.83 3.98
C ALA A 153 -6.61 9.96 4.98
N SER A 154 -5.99 8.92 5.51
CA SER A 154 -6.56 8.02 6.51
C SER A 154 -7.00 8.70 7.80
N VAL A 155 -6.46 9.89 8.14
CA VAL A 155 -6.95 10.67 9.30
C VAL A 155 -8.38 11.19 9.11
N LEU A 156 -8.88 11.24 7.87
CA LEU A 156 -10.26 11.60 7.54
C LEU A 156 -11.23 10.41 7.68
N ILE A 157 -10.78 9.25 8.18
CA ILE A 157 -11.66 8.12 8.50
C ILE A 157 -12.11 8.24 9.97
N PRO A 158 -13.42 8.39 10.25
CA PRO A 158 -13.92 8.56 11.63
C PRO A 158 -13.78 7.33 12.52
N ASN A 159 -13.63 6.14 11.93
CA ASN A 159 -13.50 4.89 12.67
C ASN A 159 -12.02 4.59 12.94
N PRO A 160 -11.54 4.58 14.20
CA PRO A 160 -10.11 4.44 14.50
C PRO A 160 -9.47 3.16 13.97
N ARG A 161 -10.19 2.02 14.00
CA ARG A 161 -9.67 0.73 13.50
C ARG A 161 -9.57 0.71 11.98
N ALA A 162 -10.53 1.33 11.28
CA ALA A 162 -10.48 1.44 9.83
C ALA A 162 -9.41 2.47 9.39
N ALA A 163 -9.27 3.57 10.13
CA ALA A 163 -8.23 4.57 9.92
C ALA A 163 -6.83 3.95 10.07
N ARG A 164 -6.59 3.21 11.16
CA ARG A 164 -5.33 2.49 11.40
C ARG A 164 -4.98 1.54 10.25
N ARG A 165 -5.88 0.63 9.89
CA ARG A 165 -5.63 -0.29 8.76
C ARG A 165 -5.39 0.42 7.44
N SER A 166 -6.07 1.55 7.22
CA SER A 166 -5.89 2.34 6.00
C SER A 166 -4.53 3.02 5.95
N VAL A 167 -4.06 3.57 7.08
CA VAL A 167 -2.75 4.24 7.13
C VAL A 167 -1.62 3.23 7.05
N GLU A 168 -1.77 2.07 7.71
CA GLU A 168 -0.81 0.97 7.63
C GLU A 168 -0.63 0.48 6.19
N ALA A 169 -1.74 0.23 5.48
CA ALA A 169 -1.69 -0.22 4.09
C ALA A 169 -1.10 0.85 3.15
N LEU A 170 -1.37 2.13 3.41
CA LEU A 170 -0.81 3.24 2.64
C LEU A 170 0.71 3.35 2.86
N MET A 171 1.15 3.34 4.11
CA MET A 171 2.57 3.43 4.48
C MET A 171 3.35 2.23 3.96
N ALA A 172 2.85 1.00 4.14
CA ALA A 172 3.46 -0.19 3.55
C ALA A 172 3.67 -0.05 2.04
N GLY A 173 2.62 0.32 1.29
CA GLY A 173 2.71 0.49 -0.15
C GLY A 173 3.70 1.58 -0.59
N ILE A 174 3.80 2.70 0.14
CA ILE A 174 4.79 3.74 -0.13
C ILE A 174 6.22 3.22 0.11
N HIS A 175 6.46 2.54 1.24
CA HIS A 175 7.78 2.02 1.58
C HIS A 175 8.25 0.95 0.59
N GLU A 176 7.38 0.02 0.23
CA GLU A 176 7.68 -1.03 -0.77
C GLU A 176 8.03 -0.43 -2.14
N ILE A 177 7.21 0.52 -2.63
CA ILE A 177 7.43 1.17 -3.93
C ILE A 177 8.72 1.99 -3.90
N TRP A 178 8.93 2.81 -2.87
CA TRP A 178 10.15 3.59 -2.73
C TRP A 178 11.38 2.69 -2.74
N THR A 179 11.37 1.62 -1.93
CA THR A 179 12.47 0.63 -1.87
C THR A 179 12.76 0.03 -3.25
N ALA A 180 11.72 -0.40 -3.97
CA ALA A 180 11.88 -0.93 -5.32
C ALA A 180 12.51 0.09 -6.28
N LEU A 181 12.06 1.35 -6.26
CA LEU A 181 12.61 2.39 -7.13
C LEU A 181 14.08 2.70 -6.82
N LYS A 182 14.49 2.67 -5.55
CA LYS A 182 15.89 2.82 -5.15
C LYS A 182 16.76 1.68 -5.64
N ILE A 183 16.24 0.44 -5.63
CA ILE A 183 16.91 -0.69 -6.29
C ILE A 183 17.10 -0.40 -7.78
N LEU A 184 16.05 0.04 -8.48
CA LEU A 184 16.11 0.33 -9.91
C LEU A 184 17.03 1.51 -10.27
N GLU A 185 17.17 2.48 -9.37
CA GLU A 185 18.13 3.57 -9.51
C GLU A 185 19.59 3.08 -9.40
N SER A 186 19.83 2.04 -8.61
CA SER A 186 21.18 1.54 -8.31
C SER A 186 21.79 0.62 -9.38
N VAL A 187 20.95 -0.03 -10.20
CA VAL A 187 21.34 -1.05 -11.18
C VAL A 187 21.85 -0.43 -12.49
N SER A 188 22.63 -1.19 -13.26
CA SER A 188 23.24 -0.71 -14.51
C SER A 188 22.22 -0.36 -15.58
N VAL A 189 21.24 -1.25 -15.76
CA VAL A 189 20.20 -1.14 -16.80
C VAL A 189 18.93 -1.76 -16.25
N PHE A 190 17.79 -1.13 -16.52
CA PHE A 190 16.49 -1.77 -16.35
C PHE A 190 15.57 -1.43 -17.53
N THR A 191 14.60 -2.32 -17.79
CA THR A 191 13.58 -2.16 -18.82
C THR A 191 12.21 -2.45 -18.21
N PRO A 192 11.30 -1.45 -18.15
CA PRO A 192 9.91 -1.68 -17.72
C PRO A 192 9.21 -2.71 -18.61
N VAL A 193 8.45 -3.62 -18.00
CA VAL A 193 7.65 -4.60 -18.76
C VAL A 193 6.38 -3.93 -19.24
N LYS A 194 6.10 -4.00 -20.54
CA LYS A 194 4.88 -3.43 -21.14
C LYS A 194 3.65 -4.09 -20.54
N GLU A 195 2.59 -3.33 -20.23
CA GLU A 195 1.34 -3.89 -19.71
C GLU A 195 0.51 -4.62 -20.76
N SER A 196 0.54 -4.14 -22.01
CA SER A 196 -0.14 -4.75 -23.14
C SER A 196 0.55 -4.38 -24.45
N LEU A 197 0.23 -5.11 -25.52
CA LEU A 197 0.69 -4.80 -26.87
C LEU A 197 0.20 -3.43 -27.37
N PHE A 198 -0.89 -2.91 -26.78
CA PHE A 198 -1.55 -1.67 -27.18
C PHE A 198 -1.27 -0.50 -26.23
N ALA A 199 -0.54 -0.73 -25.14
CA ALA A 199 -0.13 0.36 -24.27
C ALA A 199 0.84 1.27 -25.05
N PRO A 200 0.61 2.59 -25.08
CA PRO A 200 1.53 3.51 -25.75
C PRO A 200 2.94 3.32 -25.20
N ALA A 201 3.93 3.47 -26.08
CA ALA A 201 5.33 3.37 -25.71
C ALA A 201 5.66 4.43 -24.64
N GLY A 202 5.67 4.00 -23.38
CA GLY A 202 6.01 4.81 -22.23
C GLY A 202 6.61 3.93 -21.16
N LYS A 203 7.62 4.45 -20.44
CA LYS A 203 8.20 3.78 -19.28
C LYS A 203 7.18 3.85 -18.14
N CYS A 204 6.41 2.78 -17.95
CA CYS A 204 5.47 2.64 -16.84
C CYS A 204 5.92 1.46 -15.97
N LEU A 205 6.15 1.72 -14.68
CA LEU A 205 6.47 0.69 -13.69
C LEU A 205 5.19 0.33 -12.95
N ASN A 206 4.72 -0.91 -13.11
CA ASN A 206 3.42 -1.32 -12.60
C ASN A 206 3.53 -2.07 -11.26
N PHE A 207 3.30 -1.34 -10.18
CA PHE A 207 3.19 -1.81 -8.79
C PHE A 207 1.72 -2.06 -8.39
N SER A 208 0.94 -2.68 -9.28
CA SER A 208 -0.41 -3.14 -8.93
C SER A 208 -0.35 -4.49 -8.22
N TYR A 209 -1.19 -4.66 -7.20
CA TYR A 209 -1.35 -5.93 -6.50
C TYR A 209 -1.70 -7.07 -7.47
N ALA A 210 -1.07 -8.24 -7.27
CA ALA A 210 -1.39 -9.49 -7.98
C ALA A 210 -1.32 -9.37 -9.51
N ASN A 211 -0.34 -8.61 -10.00
CA ASN A 211 -0.12 -8.43 -11.43
C ASN A 211 0.40 -9.74 -12.06
N THR A 212 -0.06 -10.05 -13.27
CA THR A 212 0.42 -11.21 -14.04
C THR A 212 1.71 -10.93 -14.79
N ARG A 213 2.31 -9.76 -14.59
CA ARG A 213 3.57 -9.32 -15.21
C ARG A 213 4.53 -8.81 -14.15
N ALA A 214 5.81 -9.05 -14.39
CA ALA A 214 6.89 -8.40 -13.63
C ALA A 214 6.80 -6.87 -13.80
N VAL A 215 7.37 -6.12 -12.86
CA VAL A 215 7.49 -4.66 -12.94
C VAL A 215 8.46 -4.28 -14.05
N CYS A 216 9.63 -4.92 -14.06
CA CYS A 216 10.71 -4.68 -15.00
C CYS A 216 11.66 -5.89 -15.10
N THR A 217 12.50 -5.89 -16.11
CA THR A 217 13.78 -6.62 -16.09
C THR A 217 14.89 -5.66 -15.69
N LEU A 218 15.91 -6.16 -15.00
CA LEU A 218 17.07 -5.39 -14.55
C LEU A 218 18.37 -6.17 -14.75
N THR A 219 19.48 -5.46 -14.88
CA THR A 219 20.83 -6.00 -14.97
C THR A 219 21.70 -5.35 -13.91
N THR A 220 22.27 -6.15 -13.02
CA THR A 220 23.14 -5.66 -11.93
C THR A 220 24.47 -5.13 -12.48
N ARG A 221 25.27 -4.50 -11.61
CA ARG A 221 26.63 -4.05 -11.97
C ARG A 221 27.55 -5.19 -12.41
N ARG A 222 27.28 -6.42 -11.94
CA ARG A 222 28.00 -7.64 -12.33
C ARG A 222 27.45 -8.31 -13.60
N GLY A 223 26.46 -7.70 -14.27
CA GLY A 223 25.90 -8.20 -15.52
C GLY A 223 24.89 -9.35 -15.35
N ARG A 224 24.49 -9.70 -14.12
CA ARG A 224 23.43 -10.68 -13.88
C ARG A 224 22.08 -10.06 -14.17
N LYS A 225 21.21 -10.82 -14.84
CA LYS A 225 19.89 -10.38 -15.29
C LYS A 225 18.80 -10.97 -14.39
N PHE A 226 17.84 -10.12 -14.05
CA PHE A 226 16.69 -10.51 -13.23
C PHE A 226 15.40 -9.89 -13.75
N SER A 227 14.27 -10.48 -13.37
CA SER A 227 12.97 -9.82 -13.38
C SER A 227 12.51 -9.53 -11.96
N MET A 228 12.01 -8.31 -11.75
CA MET A 228 11.48 -7.87 -10.46
C MET A 228 9.96 -8.00 -10.47
N TRP A 229 9.43 -8.77 -9.53
CA TRP A 229 8.00 -8.94 -9.29
C TRP A 229 7.59 -8.21 -8.03
N TYR A 230 6.46 -7.50 -8.09
CA TYR A 230 5.87 -6.80 -6.95
C TYR A 230 4.64 -7.56 -6.45
N GLN A 231 4.60 -7.84 -5.15
CA GLN A 231 3.50 -8.55 -4.48
C GLN A 231 3.03 -9.79 -5.27
N LEU A 232 3.99 -10.64 -5.65
CA LEU A 232 3.73 -11.90 -6.35
C LEU A 232 2.89 -12.80 -5.44
N ASP A 233 1.63 -13.03 -5.81
CA ASP A 233 0.74 -13.89 -5.05
C ASP A 233 0.74 -15.29 -5.66
N ILE A 234 1.06 -16.32 -4.86
CA ILE A 234 0.99 -17.73 -5.27
C ILE A 234 -0.33 -18.39 -4.88
N ASN A 235 -1.25 -17.67 -4.21
CA ASN A 235 -2.58 -18.17 -3.92
C ASN A 235 -3.48 -18.07 -5.16
N VAL A 236 -3.86 -19.21 -5.73
CA VAL A 236 -4.67 -19.27 -6.95
C VAL A 236 -6.06 -18.65 -6.75
N GLU A 237 -6.62 -18.76 -5.53
CA GLU A 237 -7.94 -18.21 -5.25
C GLU A 237 -7.94 -16.67 -5.27
N SER A 238 -6.94 -16.02 -4.67
CA SER A 238 -6.85 -14.55 -4.64
C SER A 238 -6.63 -13.96 -6.03
N LEU A 239 -5.84 -14.64 -6.87
CA LEU A 239 -5.58 -14.23 -8.25
C LEU A 239 -6.83 -14.35 -9.17
N SER A 240 -7.79 -15.21 -8.81
CA SER A 240 -9.07 -15.30 -9.52
C SER A 240 -9.97 -14.09 -9.29
N TYR A 241 -9.94 -13.51 -8.08
CA TYR A 241 -10.70 -12.32 -7.71
C TYR A 241 -10.09 -11.01 -8.25
N SER A 242 -8.78 -10.97 -8.50
CA SER A 242 -8.11 -9.80 -9.12
C SER A 242 -8.28 -9.75 -10.65
N GLY A 243 -8.93 -10.75 -11.25
CA GLY A 243 -9.12 -10.85 -12.70
C GLY A 243 -7.89 -11.36 -13.46
N GLY A 244 -6.77 -11.63 -12.76
CA GLY A 244 -5.52 -12.13 -13.37
C GLY A 244 -5.64 -13.58 -13.88
N TRP A 245 -6.52 -14.38 -13.27
CA TRP A 245 -6.65 -15.81 -13.58
C TRP A 245 -7.77 -16.20 -14.53
N LEU A 246 -8.69 -15.31 -14.88
CA LEU A 246 -9.74 -15.60 -15.86
C LEU A 246 -9.17 -16.06 -17.22
N TYR A 247 -7.88 -15.85 -17.46
CA TYR A 247 -7.15 -16.22 -18.67
C TYR A 247 -6.31 -17.51 -18.56
N TYR A 248 -6.10 -18.08 -17.37
CA TYR A 248 -5.25 -19.25 -17.17
C TYR A 248 -6.05 -20.47 -16.72
N ALA A 249 -6.14 -21.47 -17.60
CA ALA A 249 -6.85 -22.72 -17.30
C ALA A 249 -6.16 -23.58 -16.23
N ARG A 250 -4.86 -23.36 -15.97
CA ARG A 250 -4.03 -24.13 -15.01
C ARG A 250 -2.89 -23.27 -14.44
N PRO A 251 -2.46 -23.51 -13.17
CA PRO A 251 -1.31 -22.82 -12.60
C PRO A 251 -0.03 -23.15 -13.37
N PRO A 252 0.89 -22.18 -13.54
CA PRO A 252 2.23 -22.44 -14.05
C PRO A 252 2.96 -23.51 -13.22
N PRO A 253 3.89 -24.28 -13.82
CA PRO A 253 4.63 -25.31 -13.11
C PRO A 253 5.33 -24.84 -11.83
N ALA A 254 5.98 -23.67 -11.83
CA ALA A 254 6.66 -23.16 -10.63
C ALA A 254 5.68 -22.95 -9.46
N VAL A 255 4.52 -22.36 -9.76
CA VAL A 255 3.48 -22.06 -8.78
C VAL A 255 2.95 -23.32 -8.13
N LYS A 256 2.79 -24.42 -8.89
CA LYS A 256 2.38 -25.71 -8.32
C LYS A 256 3.40 -26.23 -7.31
N VAL A 257 4.69 -26.18 -7.67
CA VAL A 257 5.79 -26.60 -6.80
C VAL A 257 5.82 -25.75 -5.52
N TRP A 258 5.70 -24.42 -5.65
CA TRP A 258 5.65 -23.51 -4.50
C TRP A 258 4.42 -23.75 -3.62
N GLN A 259 3.25 -24.03 -4.20
CA GLN A 259 2.05 -24.36 -3.44
C GLN A 259 2.15 -25.68 -2.68
N GLU A 260 2.80 -26.69 -3.26
CA GLU A 260 3.06 -27.95 -2.56
C GLU A 260 3.96 -27.74 -1.34
N ARG A 261 5.07 -27.01 -1.53
CA ARG A 261 5.97 -26.62 -0.44
C ARG A 261 5.27 -25.77 0.61
N LEU A 262 4.45 -24.81 0.20
CA LEU A 262 3.66 -23.98 1.10
C LEU A 262 2.76 -24.82 2.01
N ARG A 263 2.08 -25.85 1.49
CA ARG A 263 1.25 -26.75 2.32
C ARG A 263 2.09 -27.48 3.37
N GLU A 264 3.28 -27.95 2.98
CA GLU A 264 4.21 -28.61 3.90
C GLU A 264 4.72 -27.68 4.99
N VAL A 265 5.15 -26.47 4.60
CA VAL A 265 5.62 -25.41 5.51
C VAL A 265 4.49 -25.00 6.47
N VAL A 266 3.30 -24.69 5.97
CA VAL A 266 2.14 -24.33 6.81
C VAL A 266 1.84 -25.42 7.83
N LYS A 267 1.87 -26.69 7.43
CA LYS A 267 1.66 -27.83 8.33
C LYS A 267 2.78 -27.96 9.37
N ARG A 268 4.05 -27.85 8.95
CA ARG A 268 5.22 -28.01 9.82
C ARG A 268 5.30 -26.92 10.88
N TYR A 269 5.06 -25.67 10.50
CA TYR A 269 5.14 -24.51 11.38
C TYR A 269 3.82 -24.19 12.09
N GLY A 270 2.73 -24.92 11.79
CA GLY A 270 1.42 -24.65 12.39
C GLY A 270 0.87 -23.26 12.07
N LEU A 271 1.16 -22.76 10.85
CA LEU A 271 0.85 -21.38 10.48
C LEU A 271 -0.66 -21.18 10.31
N ARG A 272 -1.22 -20.17 10.98
CA ARG A 272 -2.61 -19.75 10.79
C ARG A 272 -2.81 -18.94 9.52
N ARG A 273 -1.78 -18.19 9.11
CA ARG A 273 -1.76 -17.36 7.91
C ARG A 273 -0.73 -17.92 6.94
N GLN A 274 -1.11 -18.05 5.67
CA GLN A 274 -0.23 -18.59 4.65
C GLN A 274 0.68 -17.49 4.09
N PRO A 275 2.01 -17.68 4.07
CA PRO A 275 2.95 -16.74 3.47
C PRO A 275 2.95 -16.92 1.95
N THR A 276 1.97 -16.32 1.27
CA THR A 276 1.79 -16.48 -0.19
C THR A 276 2.28 -15.30 -1.01
N ARG A 277 2.68 -14.20 -0.37
CA ARG A 277 2.84 -12.92 -1.05
C ARG A 277 3.96 -12.08 -0.45
N PRO A 278 5.22 -12.38 -0.83
CA PRO A 278 6.32 -11.48 -0.54
C PRO A 278 6.13 -10.14 -1.26
N ASP A 279 6.70 -9.08 -0.69
CA ASP A 279 6.53 -7.73 -1.24
C ASP A 279 7.27 -7.55 -2.56
N MET A 280 8.49 -8.09 -2.67
CA MET A 280 9.24 -8.17 -3.92
C MET A 280 9.93 -9.52 -4.11
N VAL A 281 10.02 -9.96 -5.37
CA VAL A 281 10.76 -11.17 -5.77
C VAL A 281 11.66 -10.84 -6.95
N LEU A 282 12.94 -11.19 -6.85
CA LEU A 282 13.88 -11.16 -7.96
C LEU A 282 14.07 -12.57 -8.50
N MET A 283 13.68 -12.79 -9.75
CA MET A 283 13.85 -14.07 -10.44
C MET A 283 14.98 -13.97 -11.44
N GLU A 284 15.78 -15.03 -11.60
CA GLU A 284 16.86 -15.04 -12.58
C GLU A 284 16.33 -15.02 -14.02
N GLY A 285 16.98 -14.23 -14.87
CA GLY A 285 16.64 -14.11 -16.29
C GLY A 285 15.47 -13.16 -16.56
N GLU A 286 14.81 -13.37 -17.70
CA GLU A 286 13.77 -12.48 -18.23
C GLU A 286 12.37 -13.10 -18.07
N VAL A 287 12.03 -13.51 -16.84
CA VAL A 287 10.71 -14.07 -16.50
C VAL A 287 9.71 -12.93 -16.31
N THR A 288 9.07 -12.48 -17.39
CA THR A 288 8.27 -11.24 -17.40
C THR A 288 6.76 -11.45 -17.33
N HIS A 289 6.28 -12.66 -17.64
CA HIS A 289 4.88 -13.04 -17.56
C HIS A 289 4.66 -14.20 -16.59
N PHE A 290 3.52 -14.21 -15.90
CA PHE A 290 3.21 -15.22 -14.88
C PHE A 290 3.11 -16.62 -15.50
N GLY A 291 2.72 -16.68 -16.77
CA GLY A 291 2.68 -17.91 -17.56
C GLY A 291 4.06 -18.49 -17.88
N ASP A 292 5.13 -17.68 -17.78
CA ASP A 292 6.51 -18.09 -18.07
C ASP A 292 7.15 -18.83 -16.88
N LEU A 293 6.45 -18.91 -15.73
CA LEU A 293 6.93 -19.54 -14.50
C LEU A 293 7.02 -21.07 -14.65
N SER A 294 8.15 -21.54 -15.16
CA SER A 294 8.51 -22.94 -15.35
C SER A 294 9.05 -23.60 -14.07
N GLY A 295 9.13 -24.94 -14.04
CA GLY A 295 9.54 -25.69 -12.84
C GLY A 295 11.01 -25.46 -12.43
N ASP A 296 11.82 -24.93 -13.34
CA ASP A 296 13.22 -24.53 -13.17
C ASP A 296 13.39 -23.01 -12.89
N THR A 297 12.30 -22.27 -12.65
CA THR A 297 12.37 -20.86 -12.26
C THR A 297 13.18 -20.70 -10.97
N VAL A 298 14.28 -19.95 -11.04
CA VAL A 298 15.14 -19.66 -9.90
C VAL A 298 14.75 -18.33 -9.27
N VAL A 299 14.42 -18.37 -7.98
CA VAL A 299 14.19 -17.18 -7.16
C VAL A 299 15.51 -16.77 -6.53
N ALA A 300 16.13 -15.71 -7.05
CA ALA A 300 17.40 -15.22 -6.56
C ALA A 300 17.25 -14.55 -5.19
N ALA A 301 16.22 -13.71 -5.04
CA ALA A 301 15.92 -13.05 -3.78
C ALA A 301 14.43 -12.84 -3.55
N VAL A 302 14.04 -12.89 -2.29
CA VAL A 302 12.77 -12.41 -1.77
C VAL A 302 13.07 -11.23 -0.84
N ILE A 303 12.35 -10.12 -1.00
CA ILE A 303 12.48 -8.94 -0.15
C ILE A 303 11.12 -8.66 0.49
N ASP A 304 11.07 -8.61 1.82
CA ASP A 304 9.89 -8.26 2.62
C ASP A 304 10.18 -6.94 3.36
N CYS A 305 9.32 -5.94 3.17
CA CYS A 305 9.47 -4.61 3.73
C CYS A 305 8.68 -4.49 5.03
N LYS A 306 9.28 -3.94 6.09
CA LYS A 306 8.60 -3.64 7.35
C LYS A 306 8.77 -2.18 7.70
N PHE A 307 7.68 -1.52 8.08
CA PHE A 307 7.73 -0.12 8.52
C PHE A 307 7.37 0.08 9.99
N HIS A 308 6.81 -0.94 10.64
CA HIS A 308 6.44 -0.92 12.06
C HIS A 308 7.67 -0.99 12.98
N GLU A 309 7.46 -0.73 14.27
CA GLU A 309 8.47 -1.04 15.29
C GLU A 309 8.78 -2.55 15.29
N PHE A 310 10.03 -2.90 15.61
CA PHE A 310 10.49 -4.29 15.60
C PHE A 310 9.59 -5.23 16.42
N GLU A 311 9.16 -4.78 17.60
CA GLU A 311 8.28 -5.54 18.49
C GLU A 311 6.93 -5.90 17.86
N GLU A 312 6.43 -5.10 16.93
CA GLU A 312 5.15 -5.34 16.27
C GLU A 312 5.24 -6.42 15.19
N PHE A 313 6.38 -6.55 14.51
CA PHE A 313 6.55 -7.51 13.41
C PHE A 313 7.49 -8.67 13.72
N ARG A 314 8.13 -8.72 14.89
CA ARG A 314 9.10 -9.76 15.28
C ARG A 314 8.61 -11.17 14.97
N ASP A 315 7.36 -11.48 15.33
CA ASP A 315 6.78 -12.80 15.12
C ASP A 315 6.46 -13.09 13.64
N GLU A 316 6.25 -12.05 12.82
CA GLU A 316 6.09 -12.18 11.37
C GLU A 316 7.37 -12.67 10.70
N VAL A 317 8.55 -12.44 11.29
CA VAL A 317 9.80 -12.97 10.74
C VAL A 317 9.77 -14.51 10.73
N PHE A 318 9.32 -15.13 11.81
CA PHE A 318 9.24 -16.58 11.92
C PHE A 318 8.03 -17.19 11.21
N THR A 319 6.93 -16.44 11.13
CA THR A 319 5.66 -16.95 10.58
C THR A 319 5.43 -16.61 9.11
N GLN A 320 6.21 -15.67 8.55
CA GLN A 320 6.10 -15.21 7.17
C GLN A 320 7.45 -15.15 6.46
N VAL A 321 8.43 -14.40 6.98
CA VAL A 321 9.68 -14.11 6.27
C VAL A 321 10.54 -15.37 6.08
N ILE A 322 10.87 -16.08 7.17
CA ILE A 322 11.64 -17.34 7.11
C ILE A 322 10.94 -18.38 6.22
N PRO A 323 9.62 -18.63 6.35
CA PRO A 323 8.88 -19.50 5.45
C PRO A 323 9.06 -19.22 3.96
N TYR A 324 9.27 -17.95 3.54
CA TYR A 324 9.53 -17.66 2.13
C TYR A 324 10.78 -18.35 1.59
N LYS A 325 11.81 -18.53 2.42
CA LYS A 325 13.01 -19.25 2.03
C LYS A 325 12.70 -20.68 1.61
N GLU A 326 11.88 -21.38 2.39
CA GLU A 326 11.51 -22.77 2.10
C GLU A 326 10.53 -22.89 0.94
N VAL A 327 9.52 -22.00 0.90
CA VAL A 327 8.49 -22.02 -0.15
C VAL A 327 9.11 -21.75 -1.53
N PHE A 328 9.87 -20.67 -1.64
CA PHE A 328 10.45 -20.23 -2.91
C PHE A 328 11.81 -20.87 -3.21
N GLN A 329 12.46 -21.50 -2.22
CA GLN A 329 13.88 -21.87 -2.30
C GLN A 329 14.75 -20.69 -2.72
N ALA A 330 14.45 -19.53 -2.16
CA ALA A 330 15.12 -18.29 -2.52
C ALA A 330 16.61 -18.35 -2.14
N GLY A 331 17.47 -17.91 -3.05
CA GLY A 331 18.91 -17.78 -2.77
C GLY A 331 19.17 -16.87 -1.58
N HIS A 332 18.44 -15.75 -1.52
CA HIS A 332 18.42 -14.82 -0.41
C HIS A 332 16.99 -14.50 0.03
N VAL A 333 16.80 -14.37 1.34
CA VAL A 333 15.61 -13.73 1.91
C VAL A 333 16.08 -12.50 2.67
N ILE A 334 15.55 -11.34 2.31
CA ILE A 334 15.96 -10.04 2.80
C ILE A 334 14.78 -9.41 3.54
N LEU A 335 15.01 -9.01 4.78
CA LEU A 335 14.09 -8.19 5.55
C LEU A 335 14.57 -6.75 5.49
N ALA A 336 13.84 -5.90 4.77
CA ALA A 336 14.14 -4.48 4.65
C ALA A 336 13.26 -3.68 5.64
N SER A 337 13.81 -3.40 6.82
CA SER A 337 13.12 -2.67 7.88
C SER A 337 13.37 -1.17 7.77
N LEU A 338 12.30 -0.37 7.85
CA LEU A 338 12.37 1.08 7.96
C LEU A 338 13.04 1.48 9.28
N LYS A 339 12.76 0.76 10.37
CA LYS A 339 13.24 1.08 11.71
C LYS A 339 14.33 0.10 12.15
N ASP A 340 15.08 0.49 13.18
CA ASP A 340 16.15 -0.33 13.77
C ASP A 340 15.65 -1.71 14.20
N VAL A 341 16.51 -2.72 13.99
CA VAL A 341 16.29 -4.08 14.46
C VAL A 341 17.43 -4.44 15.42
N PRO A 342 17.15 -4.97 16.61
CA PRO A 342 18.19 -5.33 17.58
C PRO A 342 19.22 -6.29 17.00
N GLU A 343 20.50 -5.99 17.22
CA GLU A 343 21.63 -6.77 16.69
C GLU A 343 21.58 -8.24 17.15
N GLU A 344 21.19 -8.49 18.41
CA GLU A 344 20.96 -9.84 18.93
C GLU A 344 19.93 -10.62 18.09
N PHE A 345 18.88 -9.94 17.62
CA PHE A 345 17.89 -10.56 16.76
C PHE A 345 18.48 -10.88 15.39
N LYS A 346 19.19 -9.93 14.75
CA LYS A 346 19.85 -10.15 13.46
C LYS A 346 20.76 -11.38 13.49
N GLN A 347 21.53 -11.55 14.57
CA GLN A 347 22.41 -12.70 14.79
C GLN A 347 21.65 -14.02 15.01
N SER A 348 20.43 -13.95 15.53
CA SER A 348 19.59 -15.13 15.78
C SER A 348 18.90 -15.67 14.53
N VAL A 349 18.65 -14.82 13.51
CA VAL A 349 17.95 -15.20 12.27
C VAL A 349 18.89 -15.32 11.06
N LYS A 350 19.91 -16.17 11.18
CA LYS A 350 20.96 -16.36 10.14
C LYS A 350 20.47 -16.71 8.74
N GLU A 351 19.22 -17.15 8.61
CA GLU A 351 18.63 -17.50 7.33
C GLU A 351 18.12 -16.31 6.52
N VAL A 352 17.98 -15.15 7.18
CA VAL A 352 17.45 -13.90 6.63
C VAL A 352 18.52 -12.83 6.74
N VAL A 353 18.75 -12.08 5.65
CA VAL A 353 19.58 -10.88 5.70
C VAL A 353 18.71 -9.73 6.19
N VAL A 354 18.99 -9.23 7.40
CA VAL A 354 18.23 -8.14 8.01
C VAL A 354 18.93 -6.83 7.77
N ILE A 355 18.28 -5.95 7.02
CA ILE A 355 18.76 -4.59 6.72
C ILE A 355 17.74 -3.63 7.30
N ASP A 356 18.14 -2.86 8.30
CA ASP A 356 17.31 -1.85 8.97
C ASP A 356 17.68 -0.43 8.53
N CYS A 357 16.95 0.58 9.04
CA CYS A 357 17.12 1.97 8.61
C CYS A 357 16.94 2.20 7.10
N VAL A 358 16.03 1.45 6.46
CA VAL A 358 15.73 1.55 5.02
C VAL A 358 14.72 2.68 4.77
N TYR A 359 15.20 3.93 4.75
CA TYR A 359 14.44 5.15 4.44
C TYR A 359 15.33 6.28 3.88
N PRO A 360 14.76 7.38 3.35
CA PRO A 360 15.53 8.54 2.89
C PRO A 360 16.50 9.09 3.94
N GLY A 361 17.80 9.06 3.63
CA GLY A 361 18.87 9.49 4.54
C GLY A 361 19.27 8.47 5.61
N GLY A 362 18.67 7.29 5.65
CA GLY A 362 19.13 6.16 6.45
C GLY A 362 20.20 5.34 5.72
N ASP A 363 21.07 4.66 6.47
CA ASP A 363 22.20 3.92 5.90
C ASP A 363 21.80 2.60 5.22
N GLY A 364 20.65 2.03 5.61
CA GLY A 364 20.23 0.70 5.16
C GLY A 364 19.93 0.60 3.66
N ILE A 365 19.53 1.70 3.01
CA ILE A 365 19.23 1.64 1.58
C ILE A 365 20.49 1.38 0.74
N GLY A 366 21.65 1.91 1.16
CA GLY A 366 22.93 1.64 0.54
C GLY A 366 23.27 0.15 0.62
N GLU A 367 23.22 -0.41 1.83
CA GLU A 367 23.46 -1.83 2.09
C GLU A 367 22.56 -2.74 1.24
N LEU A 368 21.26 -2.43 1.15
CA LEU A 368 20.31 -3.18 0.33
C LEU A 368 20.71 -3.14 -1.15
N THR A 369 21.02 -1.96 -1.68
CA THR A 369 21.38 -1.81 -3.10
C THR A 369 22.73 -2.42 -3.42
N ASP A 370 23.69 -2.43 -2.49
CA ASP A 370 24.99 -3.06 -2.68
C ASP A 370 24.88 -4.59 -2.62
N LEU A 371 24.04 -5.14 -1.74
CA LEU A 371 23.73 -6.57 -1.72
C LEU A 371 23.16 -7.03 -3.06
N ILE A 372 22.22 -6.28 -3.65
CA ILE A 372 21.64 -6.58 -4.97
C ILE A 372 22.65 -6.32 -6.10
N ASN A 373 23.45 -5.27 -5.96
CA ASN A 373 24.73 -4.98 -6.61
C ASN A 373 25.65 -6.17 -6.91
N GLU A 374 26.00 -6.82 -5.81
CA GLU A 374 27.25 -7.53 -5.68
C GLU A 374 27.08 -8.98 -5.26
N ALA A 375 26.12 -9.28 -4.39
CA ALA A 375 25.89 -10.64 -3.91
C ALA A 375 24.87 -11.38 -4.79
N LEU A 376 23.90 -10.64 -5.34
CA LEU A 376 23.06 -11.08 -6.44
C LEU A 376 23.70 -10.73 -7.78
#